data_AF-A0A7Z7D038-F1
#
_entry.id   AF-A0A7Z7D038-F1
#
_cell.length_a   1.000
_cell.length_b   1.000
_cell.length_c   1.000
_cell.angle_alpha   90.00
_cell.angle_beta   90.00
_cell.angle_gamma   90.00
#
_symmetry.space_group_name_H-M   'P 1'
#
loop_
_entity.id
_entity.type
_entity.pdbx_description
1 polymer ?
#
loop_
_entity_poly.entity_id
_entity_poly.type
_entity_poly.pdbx_seq_one_letter_code
_entity_poly.pdbx_strand_id
1 'polypeptide(L)'
;MAADSLIDEYLQVLGTGMRGRRDRADLLDEVADHLHSAAERLEAVGVDPETAQRRALARFGEPRLVAGLLTSVPSKGNLVTLFFSRHLGATAALAAVLWAVASVAALYGFTDVDGAWTSDRYLLSAMLISAACLVTTAVLVGMNLRATGAFDGSTIAIAALGVLSAAAALVLAWAIIFWLPLLAAAVTWTMARARRSHAGSRTFVLVLLVAAPLIGIASIAVTLLGQFAEANLEFAGWALVAGMGAVLIAALADLAVRLARRVSRGHAVPA
;
A
#
# COMPACT_ATOMS: atom_id res chain seq x y z
N MET A 1 -19.22 -23.47 -18.49
CA MET A 1 -20.32 -22.75 -17.81
C MET A 1 -19.82 -22.40 -16.41
N ALA A 2 -19.16 -21.24 -16.26
CA ALA A 2 -18.78 -20.76 -14.94
C ALA A 2 -20.07 -20.27 -14.26
N ALA A 3 -20.31 -20.66 -13.01
CA ALA A 3 -21.47 -20.18 -12.27
C ALA A 3 -21.29 -18.68 -12.00
N ASP A 4 -22.10 -17.85 -12.66
CA ASP A 4 -22.14 -16.41 -12.38
C ASP A 4 -22.40 -16.20 -10.89
N SER A 5 -21.52 -15.44 -10.23
CA SER A 5 -21.70 -15.18 -8.80
C SER A 5 -22.85 -14.20 -8.60
N LEU A 6 -23.57 -14.31 -7.48
CA LEU A 6 -24.69 -13.43 -7.16
C LEU A 6 -24.26 -11.95 -7.09
N ILE A 7 -22.97 -11.72 -6.79
CA ILE A 7 -22.38 -10.38 -6.76
C ILE A 7 -22.23 -9.82 -8.17
N ASP A 8 -21.86 -10.63 -9.17
CA ASP A 8 -21.68 -10.17 -10.54
C ASP A 8 -23.02 -9.73 -11.17
N GLU A 9 -24.08 -10.51 -10.94
CA GLU A 9 -25.44 -10.16 -11.37
C GLU A 9 -25.89 -8.84 -10.72
N TYR A 10 -25.64 -8.68 -9.42
CA TYR A 10 -25.94 -7.45 -8.69
C TYR A 10 -25.21 -6.22 -9.29
N LEU A 11 -23.91 -6.36 -9.58
CA LEU A 11 -23.08 -5.30 -10.15
C LEU A 11 -23.52 -4.93 -11.57
N GLN A 12 -24.02 -5.89 -12.36
CA GLN A 12 -24.56 -5.63 -13.69
C GLN A 12 -25.82 -4.77 -13.65
N VAL A 13 -26.74 -5.07 -12.72
CA VAL A 13 -27.96 -4.27 -12.50
C VAL A 13 -27.61 -2.88 -11.97
N LEU A 14 -26.73 -2.80 -10.98
CA LEU A 14 -26.25 -1.55 -10.40
C LEU A 14 -25.58 -0.66 -11.48
N GLY A 15 -24.72 -1.26 -12.30
CA GLY A 15 -24.00 -0.58 -13.36
C GLY A 15 -24.93 -0.01 -14.44
N THR A 16 -26.04 -0.70 -14.73
CA THR A 16 -27.06 -0.19 -15.65
C THR A 16 -27.74 1.07 -15.12
N GLY A 17 -27.97 1.15 -13.81
CA GLY A 17 -28.53 2.34 -13.15
C GLY A 17 -27.57 3.54 -13.11
N MET A 18 -26.26 3.32 -13.28
CA MET A 18 -25.23 4.37 -13.20
C MET A 18 -24.64 4.79 -14.56
N ARG A 19 -25.28 4.44 -15.70
CA ARG A 19 -24.73 4.67 -17.05
C ARG A 19 -24.27 6.10 -17.34
N GLY A 20 -24.91 7.11 -16.74
CA GLY A 20 -24.58 8.53 -16.95
C GLY A 20 -23.39 9.07 -16.13
N ARG A 21 -22.80 8.27 -15.23
CA ARG A 21 -21.71 8.72 -14.36
C ARG A 21 -20.33 8.51 -14.96
N ARG A 22 -19.46 9.51 -14.81
CA ARG A 22 -18.05 9.47 -15.28
C ARG A 22 -17.18 8.51 -14.46
N ASP A 23 -17.46 8.37 -13.17
CA ASP A 23 -16.77 7.52 -12.19
C ASP A 23 -17.44 6.14 -12.01
N ARG A 24 -18.30 5.73 -12.96
CA ARG A 24 -19.11 4.50 -12.87
C ARG A 24 -18.25 3.26 -12.63
N ALA A 25 -17.17 3.09 -13.40
CA ALA A 25 -16.34 1.90 -13.32
C ALA A 25 -15.69 1.78 -11.94
N ASP A 26 -15.20 2.89 -11.39
CA ASP A 26 -14.56 2.93 -10.08
C ASP A 26 -15.54 2.65 -8.94
N LEU A 27 -16.74 3.23 -9.01
CA LEU A 27 -17.79 2.94 -8.04
C LEU A 27 -18.22 1.48 -8.09
N LEU A 28 -18.31 0.88 -9.29
CA LEU A 28 -18.60 -0.55 -9.42
C LEU A 28 -17.49 -1.40 -8.82
N ASP A 29 -16.23 -1.06 -9.07
CA ASP A 29 -15.08 -1.74 -8.47
C ASP A 29 -15.07 -1.61 -6.94
N GLU A 30 -15.40 -0.44 -6.38
CA GLU A 30 -15.45 -0.21 -4.93
C GLU A 30 -16.62 -0.97 -4.28
N VAL A 31 -17.78 -0.97 -4.92
CA VAL A 31 -18.94 -1.77 -4.47
C VAL A 31 -18.61 -3.26 -4.53
N ALA A 32 -17.96 -3.72 -5.61
CA ALA A 32 -17.50 -5.10 -5.72
C ALA A 32 -16.52 -5.46 -4.59
N ASP A 33 -15.55 -4.59 -4.31
CA ASP A 33 -14.59 -4.74 -3.22
C ASP A 33 -15.29 -4.90 -1.86
N HIS A 34 -16.28 -4.06 -1.57
CA HIS A 34 -17.04 -4.12 -0.31
C HIS A 34 -17.88 -5.40 -0.20
N LEU A 35 -18.53 -5.82 -1.28
CA LEU A 35 -19.37 -7.02 -1.32
C LEU A 35 -18.53 -8.29 -1.17
N HIS A 36 -17.44 -8.44 -1.92
CA HIS A 36 -16.54 -9.58 -1.79
C HIS A 36 -15.87 -9.63 -0.42
N SER A 37 -15.39 -8.49 0.09
CA SER A 37 -14.79 -8.44 1.44
C SER A 37 -15.81 -8.80 2.52
N ALA A 38 -17.09 -8.47 2.33
CA ALA A 38 -18.16 -8.86 3.24
C ALA A 38 -18.47 -10.37 3.16
N ALA A 39 -18.50 -10.94 1.96
CA ALA A 39 -18.69 -12.38 1.76
C ALA A 39 -17.51 -13.18 2.36
N GLU A 40 -16.26 -12.80 2.08
CA GLU A 40 -15.06 -13.46 2.62
C GLU A 40 -15.06 -13.48 4.16
N ARG A 41 -15.56 -12.42 4.81
CA ARG A 41 -15.70 -12.38 6.28
C ARG A 41 -16.73 -13.37 6.80
N LEU A 42 -17.81 -13.60 6.06
CA LEU A 42 -18.85 -14.57 6.41
C LEU A 42 -18.34 -16.00 6.18
N GLU A 43 -17.62 -16.23 5.10
CA GLU A 43 -16.97 -17.51 4.83
C GLU A 43 -15.94 -17.87 5.90
N ALA A 44 -15.15 -16.89 6.36
CA ALA A 44 -14.16 -17.10 7.41
C ALA A 44 -14.77 -17.52 8.77
N VAL A 45 -16.06 -17.28 9.00
CA VAL A 45 -16.80 -17.75 10.19
C VAL A 45 -17.64 -19.01 9.91
N GLY A 46 -17.39 -19.68 8.79
CA GLY A 46 -17.99 -20.97 8.44
C GLY A 46 -19.32 -20.89 7.68
N VAL A 47 -19.71 -19.72 7.16
CA VAL A 47 -20.89 -19.60 6.28
C VAL A 47 -20.55 -20.14 4.89
N ASP A 48 -21.46 -20.85 4.26
CA ASP A 48 -21.26 -21.32 2.88
C ASP A 48 -21.14 -20.14 1.90
N PRO A 49 -20.34 -20.26 0.82
CA PRO A 49 -20.06 -19.15 -0.09
C PRO A 49 -21.29 -18.47 -0.69
N GLU A 50 -22.31 -19.25 -1.08
CA GLU A 50 -23.53 -18.69 -1.69
C GLU A 50 -24.36 -17.90 -0.67
N THR A 51 -24.52 -18.42 0.55
CA THR A 51 -25.21 -17.71 1.64
C THR A 51 -24.41 -16.51 2.12
N ALA A 52 -23.07 -16.57 2.11
CA ALA A 52 -22.21 -15.44 2.42
C ALA A 52 -22.44 -14.29 1.43
N GLN A 53 -22.50 -14.58 0.13
CA GLN A 53 -22.84 -13.60 -0.90
C GLN A 53 -24.25 -13.05 -0.72
N ARG A 54 -25.27 -13.90 -0.54
CA ARG A 54 -26.66 -13.45 -0.30
C ARG A 54 -26.76 -12.51 0.90
N ARG A 55 -26.10 -12.83 2.01
CA ARG A 55 -26.10 -11.99 3.21
C ARG A 55 -25.35 -10.67 3.00
N ALA A 56 -24.24 -10.68 2.26
CA ALA A 56 -23.52 -9.47 1.89
C ALA A 56 -24.41 -8.54 1.04
N LEU A 57 -25.08 -9.08 0.03
CA LEU A 57 -26.00 -8.34 -0.85
C LEU A 57 -27.22 -7.81 -0.08
N ALA A 58 -27.87 -8.64 0.74
CA ALA A 58 -29.02 -8.24 1.54
C ALA A 58 -28.69 -7.08 2.50
N ARG A 59 -27.46 -7.05 3.04
CA ARG A 59 -26.98 -5.95 3.87
C ARG A 59 -26.67 -4.69 3.07
N PHE A 60 -26.28 -4.83 1.82
CA PHE A 60 -25.91 -3.73 0.95
C PHE A 60 -27.14 -3.01 0.37
N GLY A 61 -28.20 -3.75 0.07
CA GLY A 61 -29.50 -3.22 -0.35
C GLY A 61 -29.90 -3.66 -1.75
N GLU A 62 -30.97 -3.05 -2.28
CA GLU A 62 -31.45 -3.31 -3.63
C GLU A 62 -30.64 -2.49 -4.67
N PRO A 63 -30.20 -3.10 -5.79
CA PRO A 63 -29.21 -2.48 -6.68
C PRO A 63 -29.71 -1.21 -7.38
N ARG A 64 -31.00 -1.07 -7.67
CA ARG A 64 -31.55 0.13 -8.32
C ARG A 64 -31.66 1.30 -7.34
N LEU A 65 -32.03 1.03 -6.09
CA LEU A 65 -32.03 2.02 -5.01
C LEU A 65 -30.61 2.51 -4.72
N VAL A 66 -29.64 1.59 -4.64
CA VAL A 66 -28.23 1.96 -4.47
C VAL A 66 -27.73 2.78 -5.66
N ALA A 67 -28.08 2.42 -6.90
CA ALA A 67 -27.75 3.24 -8.07
C ALA A 67 -28.33 4.65 -7.95
N GLY A 68 -29.59 4.80 -7.50
CA GLY A 68 -30.24 6.09 -7.26
C GLY A 68 -29.53 6.92 -6.19
N LEU A 69 -29.07 6.29 -5.11
CA LEU A 69 -28.30 6.96 -4.06
C LEU A 69 -26.92 7.40 -4.56
N LEU A 70 -26.20 6.49 -5.24
CA LEU A 70 -24.88 6.80 -5.78
C LEU A 70 -24.96 7.89 -6.85
N THR A 71 -26.01 7.93 -7.66
CA THR A 71 -26.21 8.98 -8.68
C THR A 71 -26.63 10.33 -8.12
N SER A 72 -27.37 10.35 -7.01
CA SER A 72 -27.85 11.60 -6.38
C SER A 72 -26.79 12.33 -5.55
N VAL A 73 -25.73 11.63 -5.12
CA VAL A 73 -24.59 12.26 -4.44
C VAL A 73 -23.56 12.72 -5.49
N PRO A 74 -23.21 14.02 -5.53
CA PRO A 74 -22.14 14.51 -6.40
C PRO A 74 -20.86 13.71 -6.11
N SER A 75 -20.24 13.15 -7.15
CA SER A 75 -18.90 12.57 -7.01
C SER A 75 -18.03 13.65 -6.38
N LYS A 76 -17.51 13.45 -5.17
CA LYS A 76 -16.32 14.21 -4.73
C LYS A 76 -15.14 13.68 -5.54
N GLY A 77 -15.20 13.96 -6.84
CA GLY A 77 -14.22 13.57 -7.82
C GLY A 77 -12.95 14.32 -7.50
N ASN A 78 -11.94 13.58 -7.07
CA ASN A 78 -10.59 14.05 -7.13
C ASN A 78 -9.88 13.14 -8.13
N LEU A 79 -9.42 13.68 -9.26
CA LEU A 79 -8.69 12.92 -10.29
C LEU A 79 -7.54 12.07 -9.70
N VAL A 80 -7.02 12.50 -8.55
CA VAL A 80 -6.03 11.81 -7.74
C VAL A 80 -6.54 10.47 -7.20
N THR A 81 -7.77 10.38 -6.68
CA THR A 81 -8.33 9.11 -6.17
C THR A 81 -8.50 8.10 -7.30
N LEU A 82 -8.94 8.56 -8.48
CA LEU A 82 -9.09 7.76 -9.70
C LEU A 82 -7.75 7.23 -10.23
N PHE A 83 -6.72 8.08 -10.29
CA PHE A 83 -5.38 7.67 -10.70
C PHE A 83 -4.80 6.60 -9.78
N PHE A 84 -4.89 6.80 -8.45
CA PHE A 84 -4.39 5.82 -7.51
C PHE A 84 -5.20 4.52 -7.56
N SER A 85 -6.53 4.56 -7.65
CA SER A 85 -7.33 3.33 -7.78
C SER A 85 -6.89 2.47 -8.97
N ARG A 86 -6.58 3.09 -10.12
CA ARG A 86 -6.15 2.39 -11.33
C ARG A 86 -4.70 1.87 -11.27
N HIS A 87 -3.79 2.65 -10.69
CA HIS A 87 -2.36 2.37 -10.78
C HIS A 87 -1.73 1.83 -9.50
N LEU A 88 -2.47 1.73 -8.39
CA LEU A 88 -1.91 1.30 -7.09
C LEU A 88 -1.20 -0.05 -7.15
N GLY A 89 -1.73 -1.01 -7.94
CA GLY A 89 -1.10 -2.32 -8.09
C GLY A 89 0.27 -2.24 -8.78
N ALA A 90 0.35 -1.47 -9.87
CA ALA A 90 1.59 -1.26 -10.61
C ALA A 90 2.60 -0.44 -9.81
N THR A 91 2.17 0.61 -9.11
CA THR A 91 3.05 1.41 -8.27
C THR A 91 3.54 0.63 -7.05
N ALA A 92 2.72 -0.25 -6.47
CA ALA A 92 3.15 -1.17 -5.42
C ALA A 92 4.19 -2.17 -5.92
N ALA A 93 3.96 -2.79 -7.09
CA ALA A 93 4.94 -3.68 -7.71
C ALA A 93 6.27 -2.96 -8.00
N LEU A 94 6.20 -1.73 -8.54
CA LEU A 94 7.39 -0.90 -8.79
C LEU A 94 8.12 -0.57 -7.48
N ALA A 95 7.41 -0.19 -6.43
CA ALA A 95 8.02 0.07 -5.13
C ALA A 95 8.71 -1.19 -4.56
N ALA A 96 8.11 -2.38 -4.71
CA ALA A 96 8.73 -3.63 -4.29
C ALA A 96 10.04 -3.90 -5.05
N VAL A 97 10.04 -3.72 -6.38
CA VAL A 97 11.24 -3.86 -7.20
C VAL A 97 12.32 -2.85 -6.78
N LEU A 98 11.94 -1.58 -6.56
CA LEU A 98 12.86 -0.55 -6.12
C LEU A 98 13.47 -0.87 -4.76
N TRP A 99 12.72 -1.41 -3.80
CA TRP A 99 13.27 -1.85 -2.52
C TRP A 99 14.23 -3.03 -2.66
N ALA A 100 13.95 -3.97 -3.56
CA ALA A 100 14.87 -5.07 -3.84
C ALA A 100 16.19 -4.55 -4.41
N VAL A 101 16.12 -3.69 -5.43
CA VAL A 101 17.29 -3.08 -6.05
C VAL A 101 18.05 -2.18 -5.07
N ALA A 102 17.34 -1.37 -4.28
CA ALA A 102 17.93 -0.48 -3.27
C ALA A 102 18.61 -1.27 -2.14
N SER A 103 18.05 -2.41 -1.71
CA SER A 103 18.68 -3.25 -0.68
C SER A 103 19.99 -3.85 -1.18
N VAL A 104 20.01 -4.32 -2.43
CA VAL A 104 21.22 -4.82 -3.08
C VAL A 104 22.25 -3.70 -3.27
N ALA A 105 21.82 -2.55 -3.81
CA ALA A 105 22.70 -1.40 -4.00
C ALA A 105 23.26 -0.88 -2.68
N ALA A 106 22.47 -0.87 -1.61
CA ALA A 106 22.94 -0.43 -0.30
C ALA A 106 24.05 -1.33 0.26
N LEU A 107 23.95 -2.65 0.05
CA LEU A 107 25.03 -3.56 0.41
C LEU A 107 26.30 -3.23 -0.38
N TYR A 108 26.23 -3.05 -1.71
CA TYR A 108 27.41 -2.73 -2.52
C TYR A 108 27.95 -1.30 -2.35
N GLY A 109 27.08 -0.33 -2.02
CA GLY A 109 27.43 1.08 -1.99
C GLY A 109 27.91 1.60 -0.65
N PHE A 110 27.62 0.88 0.42
CA PHE A 110 27.94 1.31 1.78
C PHE A 110 28.68 0.26 2.61
N THR A 111 29.05 -0.88 2.02
CA THR A 111 29.90 -1.88 2.67
C THR A 111 31.08 -2.24 1.76
N ASP A 112 32.18 -2.68 2.35
CA ASP A 112 33.40 -3.08 1.62
C ASP A 112 33.30 -4.49 0.99
N VAL A 113 32.10 -5.03 0.83
CA VAL A 113 31.87 -6.41 0.35
C VAL A 113 32.41 -6.65 -1.07
N ASP A 114 32.45 -5.61 -1.92
CA ASP A 114 32.90 -5.69 -3.32
C ASP A 114 33.96 -4.61 -3.65
N GLY A 115 34.84 -4.33 -2.69
CA GLY A 115 35.93 -3.37 -2.81
C GLY A 115 35.64 -2.00 -2.20
N ALA A 116 36.60 -1.09 -2.34
CA ALA A 116 36.60 0.20 -1.64
C ALA A 116 35.39 1.07 -2.00
N TRP A 117 34.91 1.82 -1.02
CA TRP A 117 33.90 2.85 -1.19
C TRP A 117 34.25 3.85 -2.29
N THR A 118 33.27 4.23 -3.10
CA THR A 118 33.40 5.29 -4.12
C THR A 118 32.18 6.20 -4.12
N SER A 119 32.37 7.46 -4.52
CA SER A 119 31.30 8.45 -4.59
C SER A 119 30.17 8.05 -5.54
N ASP A 120 30.49 7.40 -6.66
CA ASP A 120 29.49 6.95 -7.65
C ASP A 120 28.58 5.87 -7.08
N ARG A 121 29.16 4.89 -6.36
CA ARG A 121 28.40 3.83 -5.68
C ARG A 121 27.49 4.39 -4.58
N TYR A 122 27.99 5.39 -3.83
CA TYR A 122 27.19 6.11 -2.83
C TYR A 122 26.00 6.82 -3.48
N LEU A 123 26.23 7.63 -4.53
CA LEU A 123 25.20 8.41 -5.19
C LEU A 123 24.12 7.53 -5.81
N LEU A 124 24.52 6.45 -6.49
CA LEU A 124 23.58 5.48 -7.05
C LEU A 124 22.69 4.87 -5.97
N SER A 125 23.29 4.45 -4.84
CA SER A 125 22.55 3.84 -3.74
C SER A 125 21.59 4.83 -3.08
N ALA A 126 22.02 6.08 -2.87
CA ALA A 126 21.18 7.16 -2.34
C ALA A 126 19.98 7.45 -3.27
N MET A 127 20.21 7.52 -4.59
CA MET A 127 19.15 7.71 -5.57
C MET A 127 18.12 6.56 -5.55
N LEU A 128 18.58 5.31 -5.48
CA LEU A 128 17.72 4.13 -5.44
C LEU A 128 16.89 4.06 -4.17
N ILE A 129 17.49 4.32 -3.00
CA ILE A 129 16.77 4.38 -1.71
C ILE A 129 15.74 5.51 -1.75
N SER A 130 16.13 6.71 -2.21
CA SER A 130 15.21 7.84 -2.33
C SER A 130 14.03 7.56 -3.26
N ALA A 131 14.29 6.94 -4.43
CA ALA A 131 13.25 6.52 -5.35
C ALA A 131 12.32 5.48 -4.71
N ALA A 132 12.85 4.48 -4.00
CA ALA A 132 12.06 3.51 -3.27
C ALA A 132 11.15 4.18 -2.21
N CYS A 133 11.69 5.14 -1.44
CA CYS A 133 10.91 5.94 -0.48
C CYS A 133 9.80 6.75 -1.16
N LEU A 134 10.07 7.42 -2.28
CA LEU A 134 9.07 8.22 -3.01
C LEU A 134 7.93 7.36 -3.55
N VAL A 135 8.25 6.25 -4.23
CA VAL A 135 7.22 5.38 -4.80
C VAL A 135 6.43 4.69 -3.68
N THR A 136 7.08 4.30 -2.58
CA THR A 136 6.39 3.80 -1.38
C THR A 136 5.43 4.84 -0.81
N THR A 137 5.87 6.10 -0.73
CA THR A 137 5.03 7.21 -0.25
C THR A 137 3.80 7.39 -1.13
N ALA A 138 3.96 7.33 -2.45
CA ALA A 138 2.85 7.37 -3.39
C ALA A 138 1.85 6.22 -3.14
N VAL A 139 2.35 5.00 -2.89
CA VAL A 139 1.50 3.85 -2.52
C VAL A 139 0.75 4.11 -1.21
N LEU A 140 1.42 4.58 -0.16
CA LEU A 140 0.79 4.88 1.13
C LEU A 140 -0.31 5.94 1.00
N VAL A 141 -0.05 7.00 0.22
CA VAL A 141 -1.05 8.04 -0.08
C VAL A 141 -2.24 7.44 -0.83
N GLY A 142 -2.00 6.65 -1.87
CA GLY A 142 -3.05 5.95 -2.61
C GLY A 142 -3.89 5.01 -1.73
N MET A 143 -3.27 4.28 -0.81
CA MET A 143 -3.97 3.43 0.16
C MET A 143 -4.87 4.24 1.10
N ASN A 144 -4.38 5.36 1.64
CA ASN A 144 -5.19 6.22 2.52
C ASN A 144 -6.36 6.83 1.75
N LEU A 145 -6.13 7.29 0.53
CA LEU A 145 -7.17 7.87 -0.32
C LEU A 145 -8.27 6.86 -0.65
N ARG A 146 -7.92 5.60 -0.91
CA ARG A 146 -8.92 4.54 -1.10
C ARG A 146 -9.65 4.19 0.18
N ALA A 147 -9.01 4.31 1.34
CA ALA A 147 -9.64 4.00 2.63
C ALA A 147 -10.59 5.11 3.12
N THR A 148 -10.33 6.38 2.80
CA THR A 148 -11.10 7.52 3.31
C THR A 148 -11.91 8.27 2.26
N GLY A 149 -11.64 8.04 0.97
CA GLY A 149 -12.26 8.78 -0.14
C GLY A 149 -11.86 10.26 -0.22
N ALA A 150 -10.92 10.74 0.61
CA ALA A 150 -10.57 12.16 0.70
C ALA A 150 -9.10 12.40 1.09
N PHE A 151 -8.54 13.48 0.54
CA PHE A 151 -7.20 13.97 0.89
C PHE A 151 -7.25 14.78 2.19
N ASP A 152 -7.33 14.07 3.31
CA ASP A 152 -7.44 14.67 4.64
C ASP A 152 -6.09 15.03 5.26
N GLY A 153 -6.11 15.76 6.38
CA GLY A 153 -4.89 16.22 7.06
C GLY A 153 -3.93 15.10 7.45
N SER A 154 -4.45 13.92 7.79
CA SER A 154 -3.62 12.73 8.08
C SER A 154 -2.90 12.22 6.83
N THR A 155 -3.57 12.23 5.67
CA THR A 155 -2.95 11.83 4.39
C THR A 155 -1.87 12.81 3.97
N ILE A 156 -2.09 14.12 4.19
CA ILE A 156 -1.08 15.16 3.97
C ILE A 156 0.15 14.92 4.86
N ALA A 157 -0.05 14.64 6.15
CA ALA A 157 1.05 14.39 7.08
C ALA A 157 1.87 13.14 6.70
N ILE A 158 1.21 12.06 6.30
CA ILE A 158 1.86 10.84 5.80
C ILE A 158 2.66 11.14 4.52
N ALA A 159 2.09 11.89 3.58
CA ALA A 159 2.80 12.31 2.37
C ALA A 159 4.03 13.15 2.71
N ALA A 160 3.89 14.11 3.63
CA ALA A 160 4.99 14.96 4.07
C ALA A 160 6.12 14.15 4.72
N LEU A 161 5.80 13.22 5.64
CA LEU A 161 6.80 12.34 6.26
C LEU A 161 7.53 11.49 5.22
N GLY A 162 6.81 10.92 4.26
CA GLY A 162 7.39 10.11 3.20
C GLY A 162 8.29 10.91 2.24
N VAL A 163 7.86 12.11 1.85
CA VAL A 163 8.66 13.03 1.01
C VAL A 163 9.90 13.52 1.75
N LEU A 164 9.77 13.89 3.03
CA LEU A 164 10.91 14.28 3.87
C LEU A 164 11.89 13.12 4.05
N SER A 165 11.39 11.90 4.26
CA SER A 165 12.22 10.70 4.30
C SER A 165 13.00 10.51 2.99
N ALA A 166 12.33 10.61 1.84
CA ALA A 166 13.00 10.47 0.55
C ALA A 166 14.04 11.56 0.28
N ALA A 167 13.75 12.81 0.63
CA ALA A 167 14.67 13.93 0.50
C ALA A 167 15.89 13.76 1.44
N ALA A 168 15.64 13.37 2.69
CA ALA A 168 16.71 13.07 3.65
C ALA A 168 17.55 11.86 3.19
N ALA A 169 16.94 10.82 2.63
CA ALA A 169 17.67 9.68 2.08
C ALA A 169 18.52 10.06 0.86
N LEU A 170 18.08 11.02 0.04
CA LEU A 170 18.85 11.47 -1.12
C LEU A 170 20.12 12.23 -0.71
N VAL A 171 20.01 13.09 0.31
CA VAL A 171 21.12 13.97 0.74
C VAL A 171 22.00 13.30 1.80
N LEU A 172 21.39 12.52 2.70
CA LEU A 172 21.99 11.98 3.92
C LEU A 172 21.78 10.47 4.01
N ALA A 173 21.95 9.74 2.90
CA ALA A 173 21.70 8.30 2.83
C ALA A 173 22.41 7.50 3.94
N TRP A 174 23.67 7.86 4.22
CA TRP A 174 24.50 7.24 5.26
C TRP A 174 23.95 7.45 6.68
N ALA A 175 23.25 8.55 6.93
CA ALA A 175 22.73 8.90 8.25
C ALA A 175 21.30 8.41 8.41
N ILE A 176 21.15 7.09 8.57
CA ILE A 176 19.86 6.38 8.62
C ILE A 176 18.88 6.94 9.66
N ILE A 177 19.38 7.54 10.74
CA ILE A 177 18.59 8.18 11.79
C ILE A 177 17.67 9.31 11.27
N PHE A 178 18.04 9.98 10.18
CA PHE A 178 17.26 11.12 9.69
C PHE A 178 16.11 10.73 8.76
N TRP A 179 16.21 9.59 8.06
CA TRP A 179 15.25 9.24 7.03
C TRP A 179 14.46 7.97 7.34
N LEU A 180 15.07 6.94 7.94
CA LEU A 180 14.43 5.65 8.18
C LEU A 180 13.29 5.75 9.23
N PRO A 181 13.43 6.50 10.34
CA PRO A 181 12.32 6.73 11.27
C PRO A 181 11.13 7.47 10.64
N LEU A 182 11.38 8.40 9.72
CA LEU A 182 10.32 9.15 9.04
C LEU A 182 9.49 8.21 8.14
N LEU A 183 10.16 7.35 7.37
CA LEU A 183 9.48 6.33 6.56
C LEU A 183 8.71 5.35 7.46
N ALA A 184 9.34 4.84 8.52
CA ALA A 184 8.73 3.96 9.49
C ALA A 184 7.45 4.57 10.11
N ALA A 185 7.48 5.86 10.45
CA ALA A 185 6.32 6.59 10.96
C ALA A 185 5.21 6.70 9.91
N ALA A 186 5.54 7.05 8.66
CA ALA A 186 4.56 7.13 7.57
C ALA A 186 3.87 5.78 7.30
N VAL A 187 4.65 4.69 7.28
CA VAL A 187 4.16 3.32 7.14
C VAL A 187 3.26 2.93 8.32
N THR A 188 3.74 3.12 9.55
CA THR A 188 3.00 2.76 10.77
C THR A 188 1.68 3.51 10.86
N TRP A 189 1.68 4.81 10.57
CA TRP A 189 0.47 5.63 10.58
C TRP A 189 -0.52 5.17 9.51
N THR A 190 -0.05 4.87 8.30
CA THR A 190 -0.90 4.33 7.23
C THR A 190 -1.54 2.99 7.65
N MET A 191 -0.76 2.08 8.24
CA MET A 191 -1.29 0.80 8.70
C MET A 191 -2.27 0.93 9.87
N ALA A 192 -2.03 1.85 10.80
CA ALA A 192 -2.95 2.14 11.90
C ALA A 192 -4.31 2.62 11.38
N ARG A 193 -4.31 3.41 10.28
CA ARG A 193 -5.54 3.84 9.60
C ARG A 193 -6.19 2.70 8.82
N ALA A 194 -5.41 1.94 8.04
CA ALA A 194 -5.89 0.78 7.29
C ALA A 194 -6.56 -0.28 8.19
N ARG A 195 -6.05 -0.48 9.40
CA ARG A 195 -6.67 -1.36 10.41
C ARG A 195 -8.09 -0.92 10.77
N ARG A 196 -8.30 0.39 10.95
CA ARG A 196 -9.61 0.95 11.34
C ARG A 196 -10.63 0.87 10.22
N SER A 197 -10.20 1.05 8.97
CA SER A 197 -11.06 0.96 7.78
C SER A 197 -11.24 -0.46 7.24
N HIS A 198 -10.56 -1.46 7.83
CA HIS A 198 -10.55 -2.86 7.36
C HIS A 198 -10.10 -3.00 5.89
N ALA A 199 -9.26 -2.07 5.44
CA ALA A 199 -8.71 -2.05 4.09
C ALA A 199 -7.38 -2.84 4.07
N GLY A 200 -7.42 -4.09 3.58
CA GLY A 200 -6.24 -4.94 3.37
C GLY A 200 -6.18 -6.20 4.24
N SER A 201 -5.15 -7.03 4.04
CA SER A 201 -4.96 -8.25 4.82
C SER A 201 -4.61 -7.94 6.28
N ARG A 202 -5.29 -8.60 7.21
CA ARG A 202 -5.08 -8.43 8.65
C ARG A 202 -3.64 -8.78 9.06
N THR A 203 -3.08 -9.84 8.49
CA THR A 203 -1.70 -10.28 8.75
C THR A 203 -0.70 -9.23 8.29
N PHE A 204 -0.88 -8.72 7.07
CA PHE A 204 -0.07 -7.65 6.49
C PHE A 204 -0.06 -6.39 7.37
N VAL A 205 -1.24 -5.91 7.78
CA VAL A 205 -1.38 -4.71 8.60
C VAL A 205 -0.70 -4.90 9.96
N LEU A 206 -0.86 -6.08 10.58
CA LEU A 206 -0.27 -6.39 11.87
C LEU A 206 1.26 -6.48 11.81
N VAL A 207 1.81 -7.15 10.79
CA VAL A 207 3.26 -7.27 10.61
C VAL A 207 3.90 -5.90 10.46
N LEU A 208 3.37 -5.05 9.58
CA LEU A 208 3.92 -3.70 9.38
C LEU A 208 3.71 -2.78 10.60
N LEU A 209 2.60 -2.91 11.33
CA LEU A 209 2.37 -2.16 12.57
C LEU A 209 3.40 -2.45 13.67
N VAL A 210 4.04 -3.63 13.63
CA VAL A 210 5.06 -4.02 14.61
C VAL A 210 6.46 -3.81 14.05
N ALA A 211 6.73 -4.29 12.84
CA ALA A 211 8.05 -4.25 12.23
C ALA A 211 8.51 -2.82 11.93
N ALA A 212 7.66 -1.98 11.34
CA ALA A 212 8.05 -0.62 10.96
C ALA A 212 8.51 0.23 12.15
N PRO A 213 7.74 0.35 13.27
CA PRO A 213 8.19 1.16 14.40
C PRO A 213 9.42 0.56 15.10
N LEU A 214 9.52 -0.77 15.19
CA LEU A 214 10.72 -1.42 15.76
C LEU A 214 11.97 -1.09 14.94
N ILE A 215 11.89 -1.14 13.61
CA ILE A 215 13.01 -0.78 12.73
C ILE A 215 13.34 0.72 12.85
N GLY A 216 12.32 1.59 12.94
CA GLY A 216 12.51 3.02 13.18
C GLY A 216 13.26 3.30 14.47
N ILE A 217 12.83 2.70 15.59
CA ILE A 217 13.49 2.84 16.90
C ILE A 217 14.90 2.24 16.87
N ALA A 218 15.07 1.06 16.28
CA ALA A 218 16.37 0.41 16.15
C ALA A 218 17.35 1.26 15.34
N SER A 219 16.90 1.97 14.30
CA SER A 219 17.77 2.85 13.50
C SER A 219 18.32 4.03 14.30
N ILE A 220 17.51 4.57 15.22
CA ILE A 220 17.95 5.60 16.18
C ILE A 220 18.96 4.99 17.15
N ALA A 221 18.62 3.86 17.78
CA ALA A 221 19.44 3.21 18.78
C ALA A 221 20.82 2.80 18.22
N VAL A 222 20.86 2.15 17.06
CA VAL A 222 22.11 1.73 16.39
C VAL A 222 22.99 2.93 16.05
N THR A 223 22.40 4.03 15.55
CA THR A 223 23.18 5.23 15.22
C THR A 223 23.77 5.88 16.47
N LEU A 224 22.98 6.03 17.54
CA LEU A 224 23.45 6.63 18.79
C LEU A 224 24.48 5.75 19.48
N LEU A 225 24.28 4.42 19.52
CA LEU A 225 25.26 3.49 20.08
C LEU A 225 26.58 3.52 19.30
N GLY A 226 26.54 3.56 17.97
CA GLY A 226 27.74 3.67 17.15
C GLY A 226 28.53 4.95 17.44
N GLN A 227 27.83 6.07 17.65
CA GLN A 227 28.47 7.35 17.97
C GLN A 227 29.01 7.42 19.39
N PHE A 228 28.26 6.97 20.40
CA PHE A 228 28.63 7.16 21.80
C PHE A 228 29.46 6.03 22.40
N ALA A 229 29.36 4.81 21.85
CA ALA A 229 30.11 3.65 22.32
C ALA A 229 31.32 3.31 21.43
N GLU A 230 31.61 4.12 20.40
CA GLU A 230 32.66 3.90 19.41
C GLU A 230 32.63 2.48 18.79
N ALA A 231 31.44 1.87 18.75
CA ALA A 231 31.24 0.53 18.23
C ALA A 231 31.07 0.58 16.70
N ASN A 232 31.78 -0.28 15.97
CA ASN A 232 31.55 -0.44 14.54
C ASN A 232 30.21 -1.16 14.30
N LEU A 233 29.16 -0.37 14.08
CA LEU A 233 27.78 -0.83 13.85
C LEU A 233 27.29 -0.55 12.43
N GLU A 234 28.19 -0.32 11.47
CA GLU A 234 27.81 -0.01 10.08
C GLU A 234 26.95 -1.12 9.47
N PHE A 235 27.37 -2.38 9.63
CA PHE A 235 26.60 -3.53 9.17
C PHE A 235 25.20 -3.59 9.80
N ALA A 236 25.09 -3.28 11.10
CA ALA A 236 23.80 -3.27 11.79
C ALA A 236 22.87 -2.18 11.23
N GLY A 237 23.40 -1.01 10.90
CA GLY A 237 22.64 0.06 10.25
C GLY A 237 22.06 -0.36 8.90
N TRP A 238 22.88 -0.97 8.04
CA TRP A 238 22.44 -1.43 6.72
C TRP A 238 21.55 -2.67 6.78
N ALA A 239 21.73 -3.54 7.77
CA ALA A 239 20.80 -4.64 8.04
C ALA A 239 19.40 -4.15 8.39
N LEU A 240 19.25 -2.99 9.05
CA LEU A 240 17.95 -2.38 9.31
C LEU A 240 17.28 -1.86 8.03
N VAL A 241 18.06 -1.28 7.11
CA VAL A 241 17.56 -0.84 5.79
C VAL A 241 17.08 -2.04 4.98
N ALA A 242 17.89 -3.11 4.92
CA ALA A 242 17.51 -4.36 4.26
C ALA A 242 16.28 -5.01 4.92
N GLY A 243 16.20 -4.97 6.26
CA GLY A 243 15.03 -5.44 7.01
C GLY A 243 13.75 -4.68 6.67
N MET A 244 13.81 -3.35 6.58
CA MET A 244 12.68 -2.52 6.13
C MET A 244 12.31 -2.87 4.68
N GLY A 245 13.31 -2.98 3.80
CA GLY A 245 13.12 -3.37 2.41
C GLY A 245 12.41 -4.72 2.29
N ALA A 246 12.84 -5.75 3.01
CA ALA A 246 12.23 -7.09 2.98
C ALA A 246 10.76 -7.06 3.40
N VAL A 247 10.44 -6.36 4.50
CA VAL A 247 9.07 -6.23 4.98
C VAL A 247 8.21 -5.47 3.96
N LEU A 248 8.73 -4.37 3.38
CA LEU A 248 8.03 -3.59 2.36
C LEU A 248 7.84 -4.37 1.05
N ILE A 249 8.83 -5.14 0.60
CA ILE A 249 8.71 -6.00 -0.58
C ILE A 249 7.56 -6.99 -0.40
N ALA A 250 7.55 -7.75 0.71
CA ALA A 250 6.52 -8.74 0.99
C ALA A 250 5.13 -8.08 1.03
N ALA A 251 5.06 -6.92 1.68
CA ALA A 251 3.87 -6.11 1.81
C ALA A 251 3.32 -5.60 0.46
N LEU A 252 4.18 -4.99 -0.35
CA LEU A 252 3.82 -4.35 -1.60
C LEU A 252 3.51 -5.39 -2.70
N ALA A 253 4.23 -6.52 -2.71
CA ALA A 253 3.95 -7.64 -3.62
C ALA A 253 2.59 -8.27 -3.31
N ASP A 254 2.28 -8.52 -2.03
CA ASP A 254 0.98 -9.03 -1.59
C ASP A 254 -0.17 -8.08 -1.98
N LEU A 255 0.04 -6.76 -1.82
CA LEU A 255 -0.91 -5.75 -2.30
C LEU A 255 -1.09 -5.80 -3.83
N ALA A 256 0.00 -5.84 -4.59
CA ALA A 256 -0.04 -5.87 -6.05
C ALA A 256 -0.75 -7.13 -6.58
N VAL A 257 -0.45 -8.31 -6.02
CA VAL A 257 -1.08 -9.58 -6.41
C VAL A 257 -2.58 -9.56 -6.12
N ARG A 258 -3.00 -9.03 -4.96
CA ARG A 258 -4.43 -8.88 -4.66
C ARG A 258 -5.14 -8.01 -5.67
N LEU A 259 -4.55 -6.88 -6.04
CA LEU A 259 -5.14 -5.96 -7.01
C LEU A 259 -5.17 -6.59 -8.41
N ALA A 260 -4.12 -7.29 -8.83
CA ALA A 260 -4.07 -7.97 -10.12
C ALA A 260 -5.12 -9.10 -10.24
N ARG A 261 -5.29 -9.93 -9.20
CA ARG A 261 -6.32 -10.99 -9.17
C ARG A 261 -7.72 -10.42 -9.34
N ARG A 262 -8.00 -9.24 -8.78
CA ARG A 262 -9.30 -8.56 -8.92
C ARG A 262 -9.58 -8.13 -10.36
N VAL A 263 -8.60 -7.52 -11.03
CA VAL A 263 -8.72 -7.12 -12.45
C VAL A 263 -8.95 -8.34 -13.35
N SER A 264 -8.24 -9.46 -13.09
CA SER A 264 -8.39 -10.68 -13.90
C SER A 264 -9.76 -11.34 -13.76
N ARG A 265 -10.41 -11.25 -12.58
CA ARG A 265 -11.77 -11.75 -12.37
C ARG A 265 -12.80 -10.92 -13.13
N GLY A 266 -12.60 -9.61 -13.25
CA GLY A 266 -13.49 -8.72 -14.01
C GLY A 266 -13.40 -8.88 -15.54
N HIS A 267 -12.31 -9.41 -16.08
CA HIS A 267 -12.12 -9.61 -17.53
C HIS A 267 -12.46 -11.02 -18.02
N ALA A 268 -12.75 -11.96 -17.11
CA ALA A 268 -13.08 -13.35 -17.45
C ALA A 268 -14.54 -13.56 -17.87
N VAL A 269 -15.28 -12.49 -18.16
CA VAL A 269 -16.63 -12.54 -18.76
C VAL A 269 -16.46 -12.47 -20.29
N PRO A 270 -16.51 -13.59 -21.02
CA PRO A 270 -16.65 -13.53 -22.48
C PRO A 270 -18.00 -12.90 -22.83
N ALA A 271 -17.98 -12.02 -23.84
CA ALA A 271 -19.16 -11.38 -24.43
C ALA A 271 -20.17 -12.40 -24.99
#